data_AF-A0A7K1LB86-F1
#
_entry.id   AF-A0A7K1LB86-F1
#
_cell.length_a   1.000
_cell.length_b   1.000
_cell.length_c   1.000
_cell.angle_alpha   90.00
_cell.angle_beta   90.00
_cell.angle_gamma   90.00
#
_symmetry.space_group_name_H-M   'P 1'
#
loop_
_entity.id
_entity.type
_entity.pdbx_description
1 polymer ?
#
loop_
_entity_poly.entity_id
_entity_poly.type
_entity_poly.pdbx_seq_one_letter_code
_entity_poly.pdbx_strand_id
1 'polypeptide(L)'
;MNETQDYLGGEAGERVAAGLRALLTDASRGPVLVLGTLWPEHHAALTSRPGSQVRHLLDGVVIEVPETFADIDPAALRQAAGTDLRLAEAIEQAEDGHVTQYLAGGPELLDRLATADPAAKALMWAAMDARRLGHRTALPLPLLEQAAPAYLTDLQYDQLGEDWLEQALAYTSRPCKGARGALTRIRAAPSRRARGRRPGPAGEHAEVPVYRLADYLDQHARATRCSLIPPIGFWAAAAAHARPGDQEALGDAAWARGLYRDATQLHKNATTGGRPKAALTLVNHLHTLHPGDHRPADHVAAHASLRDLDAIDTLLSRLQEVGADEQVAVLAHRAAAHAPLDTPDAVASLLIRLKWAGADEQVAALADRAAAHVTLDAPTAVASLLSRLKWAGAEEQVGVLADRVAAHIALDNTYAVATLLKGLREVGADEQVTALLARDPATHITPDHPAAVAVLLNHLGPVGAEDQVAALLARDPAAHITLDDRYFVGALLTQLQVMGADEQVAALTDRLPAEGLFDEFLRVADHRVRYRFGREPDGRPAHEWGWDDLE
;
A
#
# COMPACT_ATOMS: atom_id res chain seq x y z
N MET A 1 21.32 13.57 -32.70
CA MET A 1 20.90 14.32 -33.90
C MET A 1 21.47 15.73 -33.79
N ASN A 2 21.77 16.39 -34.91
CA ASN A 2 22.29 17.75 -34.90
C ASN A 2 21.15 18.75 -34.65
N GLU A 3 21.39 19.70 -33.75
CA GLU A 3 20.46 20.77 -33.42
C GLU A 3 20.52 21.85 -34.51
N THR A 4 19.44 21.97 -35.28
CA THR A 4 19.39 22.77 -36.52
C THR A 4 19.61 24.25 -36.25
N GLN A 5 19.24 24.73 -35.06
CA GLN A 5 19.44 26.11 -34.67
C GLN A 5 20.91 26.53 -34.59
N ASP A 6 21.82 25.58 -34.34
CA ASP A 6 23.26 25.87 -34.21
C ASP A 6 23.89 26.22 -35.57
N TYR A 7 23.27 25.81 -36.67
CA TYR A 7 23.76 25.99 -38.03
C TYR A 7 23.02 27.08 -38.81
N LEU A 8 21.78 27.39 -38.42
CA LEU A 8 20.92 28.31 -39.14
C LEU A 8 20.81 29.70 -38.48
N GLY A 9 21.61 29.98 -37.44
CA GLY A 9 21.68 31.29 -36.80
C GLY A 9 22.45 32.35 -37.61
N GLY A 10 21.95 33.59 -37.60
CA GLY A 10 22.65 34.77 -38.14
C GLY A 10 22.86 34.76 -39.67
N GLU A 11 23.73 35.64 -40.18
CA GLU A 11 24.01 35.74 -41.63
C GLU A 11 24.71 34.50 -42.21
N ALA A 12 25.45 33.77 -41.38
CA ALA A 12 26.02 32.48 -41.78
C ALA A 12 24.91 31.47 -42.07
N GLY A 13 23.87 31.42 -41.22
CA GLY A 13 22.71 30.55 -41.40
C GLY A 13 21.95 30.79 -42.70
N GLU A 14 21.81 32.04 -43.14
CA GLU A 14 21.19 32.37 -44.43
C GLU A 14 21.94 31.77 -45.62
N ARG A 15 23.28 31.80 -45.59
CA ARG A 15 24.12 31.19 -46.63
C ARG A 15 24.03 29.67 -46.60
N VAL A 16 24.03 29.07 -45.41
CA VAL A 16 23.83 27.62 -45.24
C VAL A 16 22.46 27.21 -45.79
N ALA A 17 21.40 27.94 -45.45
CA ALA A 17 20.06 27.65 -45.93
C ALA A 17 19.92 27.77 -47.45
N ALA A 18 20.49 28.81 -48.06
CA ALA A 18 20.52 28.95 -49.51
C ALA A 18 21.26 27.77 -50.19
N GLY A 19 22.40 27.36 -49.64
CA GLY A 19 23.17 26.21 -50.13
C GLY A 19 22.42 24.89 -50.02
N LEU A 20 21.75 24.65 -48.89
CA LEU A 20 20.91 23.47 -48.67
C LEU A 20 19.73 23.44 -49.64
N ARG A 21 19.06 24.57 -49.86
CA ARG A 21 17.95 24.65 -50.84
C ARG A 21 18.42 24.37 -52.27
N ALA A 22 19.59 24.88 -52.66
CA ALA A 22 20.19 24.57 -53.96
C ALA A 22 20.55 23.07 -54.08
N LEU A 23 21.09 22.47 -53.02
CA LEU A 23 21.40 21.04 -52.99
C LEU A 23 20.15 20.17 -53.11
N LEU A 24 19.08 20.51 -52.39
CA LEU A 24 17.82 19.75 -52.37
C LEU A 24 17.02 19.87 -53.67
N THR A 25 17.22 20.95 -54.44
CA THR A 25 16.53 21.18 -55.73
C THR A 25 17.29 20.64 -56.94
N ASP A 26 18.59 20.36 -56.81
CA ASP A 26 19.41 19.78 -57.88
C ASP A 26 19.17 18.26 -58.03
N ALA A 27 18.34 17.91 -59.02
CA ALA A 27 17.99 16.53 -59.33
C ALA A 27 19.20 15.65 -59.73
N SER A 28 20.33 16.25 -60.13
CA SER A 28 21.54 15.50 -60.46
C SER A 28 22.31 14.98 -59.23
N ARG A 29 21.95 15.48 -58.05
CA ARG A 29 22.61 15.15 -56.77
C ARG A 29 21.81 14.19 -55.88
N GLY A 30 20.63 13.76 -56.32
CA GLY A 30 19.74 12.91 -55.53
C GLY A 30 20.17 11.43 -55.43
N PRO A 31 19.68 10.69 -54.41
CA PRO A 31 18.81 11.16 -53.33
C PRO A 31 19.59 11.77 -52.16
N VAL A 32 19.20 12.98 -51.72
CA VAL A 32 19.74 13.67 -50.53
C VAL A 32 18.62 13.83 -49.50
N LEU A 33 18.83 13.30 -48.30
CA LEU A 33 17.97 13.52 -47.13
C LEU A 33 18.76 14.29 -46.07
N VAL A 34 18.23 15.42 -45.63
CA VAL A 34 18.77 16.18 -44.50
C VAL A 34 17.75 16.11 -43.37
N LEU A 35 18.15 15.50 -42.26
CA LEU A 35 17.33 15.37 -41.06
C LEU A 35 17.99 16.17 -39.92
N GLY A 36 17.22 17.05 -39.29
CA GLY A 36 17.66 17.87 -38.16
C GLY A 36 16.55 18.03 -37.13
N THR A 37 16.91 18.28 -35.88
CA THR A 37 15.96 18.58 -34.80
C THR A 37 15.97 20.06 -34.52
N LEU A 38 14.83 20.63 -34.13
CA LEU A 38 14.70 22.05 -33.82
C LEU A 38 13.63 22.24 -32.73
N TRP A 39 13.93 23.02 -31.69
CA TRP A 39 12.96 23.34 -30.64
C TRP A 39 11.95 24.41 -31.10
N PRO A 40 10.69 24.37 -30.64
CA PRO A 40 9.65 25.31 -31.07
C PRO A 40 10.03 26.79 -30.89
N GLU A 41 10.71 27.12 -29.79
CA GLU A 41 11.17 28.48 -29.48
C GLU A 41 12.20 28.98 -30.50
N HIS A 42 13.13 28.11 -30.90
CA HIS A 42 14.14 28.42 -31.91
C HIS A 42 13.54 28.47 -33.33
N HIS A 43 12.57 27.61 -33.64
CA HIS A 43 11.83 27.68 -34.89
C HIS A 43 11.12 29.03 -35.04
N ALA A 44 10.44 29.51 -34.01
CA ALA A 44 9.79 30.82 -34.01
C ALA A 44 10.81 31.94 -34.22
N ALA A 45 11.97 31.89 -33.56
CA ALA A 45 13.03 32.88 -33.72
C ALA A 45 13.62 32.89 -35.14
N LEU A 46 13.92 31.72 -35.71
CA LEU A 46 14.55 31.57 -37.04
C LEU A 46 13.60 31.93 -38.19
N THR A 47 12.30 31.72 -38.02
CA THR A 47 11.27 32.02 -39.04
C THR A 47 10.63 33.41 -38.89
N SER A 48 11.07 34.19 -37.89
CA SER A 48 10.54 35.53 -37.58
C SER A 48 10.77 36.55 -38.69
N ARG A 49 11.83 36.41 -39.50
CA ARG A 49 12.16 37.34 -40.59
C ARG A 49 11.44 36.96 -41.90
N PRO A 50 10.58 37.84 -42.45
CA PRO A 50 9.92 37.58 -43.73
C PRO A 50 10.94 37.48 -44.88
N GLY A 51 10.79 36.46 -45.74
CA GLY A 51 11.62 36.29 -46.94
C GLY A 51 13.04 35.77 -46.72
N SER A 52 13.38 35.33 -45.51
CA SER A 52 14.70 34.73 -45.23
C SER A 52 14.85 33.35 -45.90
N GLN A 53 16.09 33.02 -46.29
CA GLN A 53 16.41 31.70 -46.86
C GLN A 53 16.18 30.59 -45.84
N VAL A 54 16.44 30.87 -44.55
CA VAL A 54 16.17 29.96 -43.44
C VAL A 54 14.68 29.66 -43.33
N ARG A 55 13.81 30.67 -43.42
CA ARG A 55 12.35 30.47 -43.41
C ARG A 55 11.91 29.62 -44.60
N HIS A 56 12.38 29.95 -45.80
CA HIS A 56 12.04 29.18 -47.00
C HIS A 56 12.57 27.75 -47.01
N LEU A 57 13.64 27.46 -46.26
CA LEU A 57 14.14 26.10 -46.08
C LEU A 57 13.26 25.29 -45.13
N LEU A 58 12.74 25.91 -44.07
CA LEU A 58 11.95 25.25 -43.02
C LEU A 58 10.44 25.20 -43.33
N ASP A 59 9.94 26.06 -44.21
CA ASP A 59 8.51 26.15 -44.54
C ASP A 59 7.97 24.85 -45.17
N GLY A 60 6.90 24.30 -44.60
CA GLY A 60 6.23 23.09 -45.09
C GLY A 60 7.01 21.77 -44.91
N VAL A 61 8.17 21.77 -44.26
CA VAL A 61 9.01 20.57 -44.05
C VAL A 61 9.20 20.20 -42.58
N VAL A 62 8.62 20.97 -41.66
CA VAL A 62 8.66 20.67 -40.22
C VAL A 62 7.61 19.61 -39.89
N ILE A 63 8.06 18.52 -39.28
CA ILE A 63 7.20 17.51 -38.67
C ILE A 63 7.12 17.83 -37.18
N GLU A 64 5.96 18.24 -36.70
CA GLU A 64 5.73 18.46 -35.27
C GLU A 64 5.70 17.10 -34.55
N VAL A 65 6.54 16.97 -33.54
CA VAL A 65 6.53 15.81 -32.66
C VAL A 65 5.64 16.14 -31.46
N PRO A 66 4.56 15.37 -31.21
CA PRO A 66 3.67 15.61 -30.07
C PRO A 66 4.41 15.62 -28.74
N GLU A 67 3.90 16.40 -27.79
CA GLU A 67 4.46 16.44 -26.42
C GLU A 67 4.19 15.17 -25.63
N THR A 68 3.14 14.43 -25.98
CA THR A 68 2.79 13.13 -25.41
C THR A 68 2.40 12.18 -26.52
N PHE A 69 2.68 10.90 -26.34
CA PHE A 69 2.44 9.86 -27.36
C PHE A 69 1.20 9.01 -27.06
N ALA A 70 0.17 9.61 -26.44
CA ALA A 70 -1.04 8.91 -26.02
C ALA A 70 -1.82 8.25 -27.18
N ASP A 71 -1.68 8.80 -28.39
CA ASP A 71 -2.36 8.33 -29.61
C ASP A 71 -1.53 7.30 -30.42
N ILE A 72 -0.36 6.89 -29.93
CA ILE A 72 0.48 5.86 -30.59
C ILE A 72 0.06 4.46 -30.14
N ASP A 73 0.07 3.51 -31.08
CA ASP A 73 -0.14 2.08 -30.79
C ASP A 73 0.86 1.59 -29.72
N PRO A 74 0.37 1.18 -28.53
CA PRO A 74 1.21 0.65 -27.45
C PRO A 74 2.05 -0.57 -27.86
N ALA A 75 1.62 -1.35 -28.85
CA ALA A 75 2.40 -2.49 -29.36
C ALA A 75 3.62 -2.02 -30.15
N ALA A 76 3.47 -1.01 -31.02
CA ALA A 76 4.57 -0.41 -31.76
C ALA A 76 5.57 0.28 -30.84
N LEU A 77 5.09 0.99 -29.82
CA LEU A 77 5.94 1.64 -28.83
C LEU A 77 6.73 0.63 -27.99
N ARG A 78 6.10 -0.48 -27.57
CA ARG A 78 6.79 -1.59 -26.86
C ARG A 78 7.81 -2.31 -27.74
N GLN A 79 7.52 -2.50 -29.03
CA GLN A 79 8.46 -3.10 -29.97
C GLN A 79 9.71 -2.21 -30.15
N ALA A 80 9.51 -0.90 -30.29
CA ALA A 80 10.61 0.06 -30.36
C ALA A 80 11.41 0.09 -29.04
N ALA A 81 10.73 0.08 -27.88
CA ALA A 81 11.37 -0.03 -26.57
C ALA A 81 12.20 -1.31 -26.39
N GLY A 82 11.78 -2.43 -26.97
CA GLY A 82 12.55 -3.67 -26.97
C GLY A 82 13.88 -3.61 -27.73
N THR A 83 14.07 -2.57 -28.56
CA THR A 83 15.30 -2.37 -29.35
C THR A 83 16.13 -1.15 -28.90
N ASP A 84 15.55 -0.18 -28.18
CA ASP A 84 16.24 0.97 -27.61
C ASP A 84 15.97 1.10 -26.11
N LEU A 85 17.02 0.84 -25.31
CA LEU A 85 16.97 0.93 -23.84
C LEU A 85 16.63 2.33 -23.34
N ARG A 86 17.05 3.39 -24.04
CA ARG A 86 16.76 4.78 -23.66
C ARG A 86 15.28 5.09 -23.86
N LEU A 87 14.71 4.58 -24.95
CA LEU A 87 13.28 4.72 -25.22
C LEU A 87 12.45 3.92 -24.21
N ALA A 88 12.86 2.69 -23.89
CA ALA A 88 12.23 1.88 -22.85
C ALA A 88 12.22 2.61 -21.49
N GLU A 89 13.35 3.18 -21.11
CA GLU A 89 13.52 3.97 -19.89
C GLU A 89 12.62 5.22 -19.89
N ALA A 90 12.58 5.97 -20.98
CA ALA A 90 11.75 7.16 -21.09
C ALA A 90 10.25 6.85 -21.04
N ILE A 91 9.80 5.71 -21.58
CA ILE A 91 8.40 5.28 -21.49
C ILE A 91 8.02 4.95 -20.03
N GLU A 92 8.92 4.33 -19.28
CA GLU A 92 8.66 3.94 -17.89
C GLU A 92 8.72 5.13 -16.92
N GLN A 93 9.63 6.09 -17.17
CA GLN A 93 10.00 7.12 -16.20
C GLN A 93 9.58 8.55 -16.57
N ALA A 94 9.10 8.82 -17.79
CA ALA A 94 8.68 10.16 -18.17
C ALA A 94 7.40 10.58 -17.42
N GLU A 95 7.47 11.75 -16.76
CA GLU A 95 6.32 12.36 -16.10
C GLU A 95 5.23 12.67 -17.13
N ASP A 96 3.98 12.27 -16.84
CA ASP A 96 2.79 12.51 -17.67
C ASP A 96 2.93 12.06 -19.15
N GLY A 97 3.83 11.11 -19.45
CA GLY A 97 4.05 10.59 -20.81
C GLY A 97 4.91 11.48 -21.72
N HIS A 98 5.64 12.44 -21.15
CA HIS A 98 6.54 13.38 -21.85
C HIS A 98 7.90 12.74 -22.24
N VAL A 99 7.84 11.71 -23.09
CA VAL A 99 8.99 10.87 -23.48
C VAL A 99 10.08 11.68 -24.21
N THR A 100 9.72 12.59 -25.11
CA THR A 100 10.68 13.41 -25.88
C THR A 100 11.43 14.39 -24.99
N GLN A 101 10.74 15.03 -24.05
CA GLN A 101 11.32 15.96 -23.08
C GLN A 101 12.23 15.21 -22.10
N TYR A 102 11.88 14.00 -21.70
CA TYR A 102 12.74 13.15 -20.87
C TYR A 102 14.04 12.81 -21.61
N LEU A 103 13.95 12.30 -22.85
CA LEU A 103 15.10 11.90 -23.66
C LEU A 103 16.02 13.07 -24.00
N ALA A 104 15.46 14.25 -24.26
CA ALA A 104 16.22 15.43 -24.61
C ALA A 104 16.75 16.19 -23.38
N GLY A 105 15.97 16.25 -22.30
CA GLY A 105 16.31 16.96 -21.07
C GLY A 105 17.33 16.23 -20.20
N GLY A 106 17.38 14.89 -20.25
CA GLY A 106 18.33 14.08 -19.47
C GLY A 106 19.80 14.44 -19.70
N PRO A 107 20.31 14.41 -20.95
CA PRO A 107 21.69 14.81 -21.24
C PRO A 107 22.00 16.27 -20.86
N GLU A 108 21.05 17.19 -21.05
CA GLU A 108 21.17 18.60 -20.63
C GLU A 108 21.29 18.73 -19.10
N LEU A 109 20.52 17.96 -18.34
CA LEU A 109 20.61 17.92 -16.88
C LEU A 109 21.99 17.43 -16.41
N LEU A 110 22.59 16.46 -17.11
CA LEU A 110 23.95 15.98 -16.81
C LEU A 110 25.01 17.01 -17.17
N ASP A 111 24.87 17.70 -18.31
CA ASP A 111 25.78 18.79 -18.69
C ASP A 111 25.73 19.92 -17.66
N ARG A 112 24.54 20.34 -17.23
CA ARG A 112 24.36 21.33 -16.16
C ARG A 112 24.92 20.88 -14.82
N LEU A 113 24.82 19.60 -14.47
CA LEU A 113 25.46 19.06 -13.28
C LEU A 113 26.99 19.11 -13.38
N ALA A 114 27.54 18.88 -14.58
CA ALA A 114 28.97 18.91 -14.82
C ALA A 114 29.53 20.35 -14.74
N THR A 115 28.82 21.32 -15.34
CA THR A 115 29.23 22.72 -15.51
C THR A 115 28.75 23.68 -14.41
N ALA A 116 27.89 23.23 -13.50
CA ALA A 116 27.41 24.02 -12.37
C ALA A 116 28.55 24.57 -11.49
N ASP A 117 28.30 25.74 -10.90
CA ASP A 117 29.11 26.26 -9.81
C ASP A 117 29.09 25.30 -8.60
N PRO A 118 30.09 25.39 -7.69
CA PRO A 118 30.20 24.46 -6.57
C PRO A 118 28.95 24.37 -5.69
N ALA A 119 28.27 25.49 -5.41
CA ALA A 119 27.12 25.53 -4.52
C ALA A 119 25.90 24.84 -5.14
N ALA A 120 25.59 25.15 -6.40
CA ALA A 120 24.53 24.46 -7.15
C ALA A 120 24.81 22.96 -7.31
N LYS A 121 26.08 22.59 -7.55
CA LYS A 121 26.51 21.19 -7.68
C LYS A 121 26.37 20.42 -6.37
N ALA A 122 26.78 21.01 -5.26
CA ALA A 122 26.61 20.46 -3.92
C ALA A 122 25.14 20.22 -3.57
N LEU A 123 24.26 21.16 -3.91
CA LEU A 123 22.82 21.03 -3.71
C LEU A 123 22.21 19.86 -4.50
N MET A 124 22.61 19.71 -5.76
CA MET A 124 22.19 18.58 -6.60
C MET A 124 22.71 17.25 -6.04
N TRP A 125 23.97 17.17 -5.60
CA TRP A 125 24.53 15.96 -4.99
C TRP A 125 23.85 15.58 -3.67
N ALA A 126 23.54 16.55 -2.80
CA ALA A 126 22.80 16.30 -1.58
C ALA A 126 21.40 15.73 -1.87
N ALA A 127 20.70 16.29 -2.86
CA ALA A 127 19.38 15.79 -3.29
C ALA A 127 19.46 14.38 -3.91
N MET A 128 20.46 14.13 -4.77
CA MET A 128 20.76 12.83 -5.36
C MET A 128 21.02 11.77 -4.30
N ASP A 129 21.84 12.09 -3.30
CA ASP A 129 22.18 11.18 -2.20
C ASP A 129 20.97 10.92 -1.30
N ALA A 130 20.16 11.93 -0.98
CA ALA A 130 18.90 11.73 -0.25
C ALA A 130 17.97 10.74 -0.98
N ARG A 131 17.75 10.95 -2.28
CA ARG A 131 16.83 10.13 -3.09
C ARG A 131 17.30 8.69 -3.25
N ARG A 132 18.56 8.48 -3.64
CA ARG A 132 19.09 7.12 -3.83
C ARG A 132 19.14 6.31 -2.53
N LEU A 133 19.24 6.98 -1.37
CA LEU A 133 19.27 6.36 -0.05
C LEU A 133 17.88 6.18 0.58
N GLY A 134 16.81 6.42 -0.18
CA GLY A 134 15.45 6.06 0.22
C GLY A 134 14.61 7.21 0.76
N HIS A 135 15.10 8.46 0.75
CA HIS A 135 14.24 9.61 1.03
C HIS A 135 13.19 9.77 -0.08
N ARG A 136 11.93 10.04 0.29
CA ARG A 136 10.85 10.30 -0.67
C ARG A 136 11.08 11.56 -1.50
N THR A 137 10.28 11.73 -2.55
CA THR A 137 10.47 12.75 -3.59
C THR A 137 10.43 14.19 -3.07
N ALA A 138 9.72 14.44 -1.98
CA ALA A 138 9.58 15.76 -1.37
C ALA A 138 10.69 16.02 -0.34
N LEU A 139 11.82 16.54 -0.81
CA LEU A 139 13.01 16.87 -0.03
C LEU A 139 12.82 18.20 0.72
N PRO A 140 12.88 18.24 2.06
CA PRO A 140 12.79 19.49 2.82
C PRO A 140 13.95 20.44 2.51
N LEU A 141 13.67 21.74 2.37
CA LEU A 141 14.72 22.74 2.15
C LEU A 141 15.79 22.74 3.26
N PRO A 142 15.45 22.69 4.56
CA PRO A 142 16.45 22.64 5.63
C PRO A 142 17.40 21.43 5.54
N LEU A 143 16.91 20.30 5.03
CA LEU A 143 17.75 19.13 4.76
C LEU A 143 18.81 19.45 3.69
N LEU A 144 18.39 20.07 2.59
CA LEU A 144 19.28 20.40 1.48
C LEU A 144 20.26 21.52 1.85
N GLU A 145 19.77 22.55 2.53
CA GLU A 145 20.55 23.69 3.02
C GLU A 145 21.66 23.26 3.98
N GLN A 146 21.35 22.38 4.94
CA GLN A 146 22.35 21.91 5.89
C GLN A 146 23.29 20.85 5.28
N ALA A 147 22.81 20.02 4.35
CA ALA A 147 23.60 18.95 3.75
C ALA A 147 24.58 19.44 2.66
N ALA A 148 24.17 20.41 1.84
CA ALA A 148 24.95 20.86 0.67
C ALA A 148 26.36 21.35 1.04
N PRO A 149 26.57 22.19 2.08
CA PRO A 149 27.91 22.61 2.49
C PRO A 149 28.92 21.47 2.70
N ALA A 150 28.47 20.30 3.14
CA ALA A 150 29.33 19.15 3.40
C ALA A 150 29.95 18.53 2.13
N TYR A 151 29.49 18.92 0.94
CA TYR A 151 30.03 18.51 -0.35
C TYR A 151 31.04 19.50 -0.93
N LEU A 152 31.24 20.64 -0.28
CA LEU A 152 32.19 21.67 -0.70
C LEU A 152 33.55 21.43 -0.05
N THR A 153 34.61 21.93 -0.70
CA THR A 153 35.90 22.10 -0.02
C THR A 153 35.87 23.32 0.88
N ASP A 154 36.77 23.39 1.87
CA ASP A 154 36.86 24.56 2.78
C ASP A 154 36.97 25.89 2.02
N LEU A 155 37.79 25.91 0.95
CA LEU A 155 37.94 27.10 0.10
C LEU A 155 36.63 27.49 -0.61
N GLN A 156 35.88 26.50 -1.12
CA GLN A 156 34.60 26.76 -1.78
C GLN A 156 33.55 27.23 -0.78
N TYR A 157 33.57 26.68 0.43
CA TYR A 157 32.67 27.08 1.52
C TYR A 157 32.93 28.52 1.97
N ASP A 158 34.19 28.90 2.19
CA ASP A 158 34.58 30.26 2.59
C ASP A 158 34.27 31.32 1.52
N GLN A 159 34.09 30.90 0.27
CA GLN A 159 33.74 31.77 -0.86
C GLN A 159 32.23 31.90 -1.11
N LEU A 160 31.39 31.20 -0.33
CA LEU A 160 29.94 31.32 -0.48
C LEU A 160 29.49 32.74 -0.08
N GLY A 161 28.71 33.37 -0.96
CA GLY A 161 28.00 34.60 -0.63
C GLY A 161 26.85 34.35 0.35
N GLU A 162 26.33 35.40 0.98
CA GLU A 162 25.20 35.28 1.92
C GLU A 162 23.91 34.75 1.26
N ASP A 163 23.75 34.96 -0.05
CA ASP A 163 22.60 34.55 -0.87
C ASP A 163 22.88 33.31 -1.75
N TRP A 164 23.90 32.51 -1.40
CA TRP A 164 24.31 31.35 -2.18
C TRP A 164 23.17 30.35 -2.41
N LEU A 165 22.29 30.17 -1.42
CA LEU A 165 21.21 29.19 -1.46
C LEU A 165 20.15 29.60 -2.47
N GLU A 166 19.73 30.87 -2.44
CA GLU A 166 18.78 31.44 -3.38
C GLU A 166 19.31 31.36 -4.81
N GLN A 167 20.59 31.68 -5.02
CA GLN A 167 21.24 31.59 -6.33
C GLN A 167 21.32 30.14 -6.84
N ALA A 168 21.73 29.20 -5.99
CA ALA A 168 21.82 27.78 -6.33
C ALA A 168 20.43 27.18 -6.65
N LEU A 169 19.40 27.53 -5.89
CA LEU A 169 18.01 27.12 -6.15
C LEU A 169 17.46 27.75 -7.44
N ALA A 170 17.80 29.02 -7.71
CA ALA A 170 17.42 29.69 -8.95
C ALA A 170 18.11 29.05 -10.17
N TYR A 171 19.36 28.63 -10.05
CA TYR A 171 20.07 27.88 -11.11
C TYR A 171 19.46 26.50 -11.34
N THR A 172 19.33 25.70 -10.28
CA THR A 172 18.88 24.30 -10.36
C THR A 172 17.42 24.15 -10.77
N SER A 173 16.58 25.18 -10.59
CA SER A 173 15.17 25.17 -10.99
C SER A 173 14.92 25.53 -12.45
N ARG A 174 15.93 25.97 -13.21
CA ARG A 174 15.79 26.34 -14.63
C ARG A 174 15.35 25.12 -15.46
N PRO A 175 14.28 25.23 -16.26
CA PRO A 175 13.85 24.15 -17.16
C PRO A 175 14.97 23.68 -18.11
N CYS A 176 14.92 22.39 -18.47
CA CYS A 176 15.90 21.73 -19.36
C CYS A 176 15.17 21.17 -20.57
N LYS A 177 15.19 21.89 -21.72
CA LYS A 177 14.63 21.40 -22.99
C LYS A 177 13.17 20.90 -22.87
N GLY A 178 12.32 21.71 -22.23
CA GLY A 178 10.92 21.39 -21.96
C GLY A 178 10.67 20.52 -20.71
N ALA A 179 11.71 19.92 -20.13
CA ALA A 179 11.62 19.20 -18.86
C ALA A 179 11.86 20.12 -17.65
N ARG A 180 11.53 19.60 -16.45
CA ARG A 180 11.84 20.27 -15.17
C ARG A 180 13.34 20.50 -15.01
N GLY A 181 13.70 21.54 -14.25
CA GLY A 181 15.07 21.72 -13.79
C GLY A 181 15.52 20.60 -12.86
N ALA A 182 16.84 20.54 -12.62
CA ALA A 182 17.48 19.55 -11.76
C ALA A 182 16.83 19.43 -10.37
N LEU A 183 16.50 20.57 -9.77
CA LEU A 183 15.81 20.63 -8.47
C LEU A 183 14.69 21.68 -8.55
N THR A 184 13.45 21.24 -8.40
CA THR A 184 12.27 22.12 -8.56
C THR A 184 11.41 22.13 -7.31
N ARG A 185 10.92 23.32 -6.93
CA ARG A 185 10.03 23.46 -5.77
C ARG A 185 8.69 22.77 -6.07
N ILE A 186 8.27 21.87 -5.18
CA ILE A 186 6.94 21.28 -5.23
C ILE A 186 5.96 22.34 -4.73
N ARG A 187 5.07 22.80 -5.61
CA ARG A 187 3.98 23.72 -5.24
C ARG A 187 2.77 22.90 -4.83
N ALA A 188 2.18 23.20 -3.67
CA ALA A 188 0.87 22.68 -3.34
C ALA A 188 -0.11 23.13 -4.44
N ALA A 189 -0.81 22.18 -5.07
CA ALA A 189 -1.79 22.52 -6.09
C ALA A 189 -2.82 23.47 -5.46
N PRO A 190 -3.10 24.65 -6.06
CA PRO A 190 -4.23 25.45 -5.62
C PRO A 190 -5.45 24.54 -5.76
N SER A 191 -6.15 24.35 -4.65
CA SER A 191 -7.31 23.48 -4.38
C SER A 191 -8.32 23.32 -5.53
N ARG A 192 -7.94 22.65 -6.62
CA ARG A 192 -8.85 22.23 -7.70
C ARG A 192 -9.63 20.95 -7.35
N ARG A 193 -9.33 20.32 -6.20
CA ARG A 193 -10.01 19.11 -5.70
C ARG A 193 -10.54 19.21 -4.26
N ALA A 194 -10.51 20.38 -3.62
CA ALA A 194 -11.02 20.53 -2.26
C ALA A 194 -12.41 21.19 -2.24
N ARG A 195 -13.45 20.48 -2.71
CA ARG A 195 -14.81 20.75 -2.22
C ARG A 195 -14.86 20.25 -0.77
N GLY A 196 -14.76 21.16 0.20
CA GLY A 196 -15.15 20.86 1.59
C GLY A 196 -14.12 21.12 2.69
N ARG A 197 -12.90 21.59 2.42
CA ARG A 197 -11.96 21.96 3.51
C ARG A 197 -11.93 23.48 3.71
N ARG A 198 -12.52 23.96 4.82
CA ARG A 198 -12.33 25.34 5.28
C ARG A 198 -10.83 25.60 5.46
N PRO A 199 -10.28 26.71 4.94
CA PRO A 199 -8.93 27.12 5.29
C PRO A 199 -8.89 27.37 6.80
N GLY A 200 -8.01 26.68 7.52
CA GLY A 200 -7.69 27.02 8.90
C GLY A 200 -7.02 28.40 8.95
N PRO A 201 -7.03 29.07 10.12
CA PRO A 201 -6.44 30.40 10.27
C PRO A 201 -4.96 30.37 9.87
N ALA A 202 -4.57 31.33 9.03
CA ALA A 202 -3.19 31.55 8.63
C ALA A 202 -2.40 32.12 9.81
N GLY A 203 -1.67 31.26 10.50
CA GLY A 203 -0.74 31.64 11.56
C GLY A 203 -0.11 30.41 12.23
N GLU A 204 1.23 30.39 12.26
CA GLU A 204 2.15 29.62 13.12
C GLU A 204 2.92 28.40 12.59
N HIS A 205 2.60 27.81 11.43
CA HIS A 205 3.54 26.90 10.76
C HIS A 205 3.61 27.19 9.26
N ALA A 206 4.53 28.06 8.85
CA ALA A 206 4.89 28.16 7.44
C ALA A 206 5.35 26.78 6.98
N GLU A 207 4.60 26.18 6.04
CA GLU A 207 4.90 24.85 5.53
C GLU A 207 6.32 24.85 4.94
N VAL A 208 7.20 24.00 5.49
CA VAL A 208 8.61 23.94 5.08
C VAL A 208 8.68 23.70 3.57
N PRO A 209 9.36 24.58 2.80
CA PRO A 209 9.49 24.40 1.36
C PRO A 209 10.09 23.04 1.03
N VAL A 210 9.49 22.35 0.06
CA VAL A 210 9.97 21.04 -0.41
C VAL A 210 10.31 21.07 -1.88
N TYR A 211 11.33 20.32 -2.24
CA TYR A 211 11.90 20.25 -3.57
C TYR A 211 11.90 18.82 -4.10
N ARG A 212 11.78 18.69 -5.41
CA ARG A 212 11.84 17.44 -6.17
C ARG A 212 13.10 17.45 -7.03
N LEU A 213 13.91 16.40 -6.91
CA LEU A 213 14.98 16.09 -7.84
C LEU A 213 14.37 15.56 -9.15
N ALA A 214 14.91 15.97 -10.30
CA ALA A 214 14.52 15.39 -11.59
C ALA A 214 14.77 13.88 -11.61
N ASP A 215 13.81 13.09 -12.12
CA ASP A 215 13.86 11.62 -12.06
C ASP A 215 15.08 11.06 -12.81
N TYR A 216 15.49 11.70 -13.90
CA TYR A 216 16.72 11.37 -14.63
C TYR A 216 17.98 11.48 -13.75
N LEU A 217 18.05 12.50 -12.88
CA LEU A 217 19.18 12.66 -11.95
C LEU A 217 19.10 11.66 -10.78
N ASP A 218 17.91 11.28 -10.29
CA ASP A 218 17.74 10.22 -9.28
C ASP A 218 18.28 8.89 -9.83
N GLN A 219 17.86 8.52 -11.04
CA GLN A 219 18.33 7.31 -11.70
C GLN A 219 19.83 7.34 -11.97
N HIS A 220 20.33 8.45 -12.53
CA HIS A 220 21.76 8.63 -12.73
C HIS A 220 22.53 8.48 -11.41
N ALA A 221 22.04 9.06 -10.31
CA ALA A 221 22.65 8.93 -8.99
C ALA A 221 22.70 7.49 -8.49
N ARG A 222 21.63 6.71 -8.69
CA ARG A 222 21.58 5.29 -8.31
C ARG A 222 22.62 4.47 -9.07
N ALA A 223 22.90 4.81 -10.33
CA ALA A 223 23.89 4.11 -11.13
C ALA A 223 25.33 4.56 -10.81
N THR A 224 25.59 5.87 -10.72
CA THR A 224 26.96 6.41 -10.68
C THR A 224 27.48 6.68 -9.27
N ARG A 225 26.58 6.82 -8.29
CA ARG A 225 26.94 7.15 -6.90
C ARG A 225 26.67 6.01 -5.93
N CYS A 226 26.28 4.82 -6.40
CA CYS A 226 25.95 3.67 -5.54
C CYS A 226 27.09 3.28 -4.58
N SER A 227 28.33 3.35 -5.05
CA SER A 227 29.56 3.05 -4.31
C SER A 227 30.08 4.20 -3.43
N LEU A 228 29.45 5.38 -3.49
CA LEU A 228 29.85 6.54 -2.71
C LEU A 228 29.11 6.60 -1.37
N ILE A 229 29.86 6.90 -0.32
CA ILE A 229 29.35 7.23 1.01
C ILE A 229 29.21 8.76 1.09
N PRO A 230 28.01 9.31 1.34
CA PRO A 230 27.84 10.75 1.55
C PRO A 230 28.69 11.28 2.71
N PRO A 231 29.08 12.57 2.68
CA PRO A 231 29.85 13.20 3.75
C PRO A 231 29.08 13.21 5.08
N ILE A 232 29.80 13.30 6.22
CA ILE A 232 29.19 13.25 7.56
C ILE A 232 28.12 14.33 7.77
N GLY A 233 28.30 15.53 7.21
CA GLY A 233 27.32 16.60 7.30
C GLY A 233 25.98 16.27 6.63
N PHE A 234 25.97 15.42 5.60
CA PHE A 234 24.72 14.93 5.00
C PHE A 234 23.92 14.08 6.00
N TRP A 235 24.57 13.18 6.74
CA TRP A 235 23.90 12.32 7.71
C TRP A 235 23.40 13.09 8.93
N ALA A 236 24.16 14.09 9.39
CA ALA A 236 23.71 15.02 10.42
C ALA A 236 22.46 15.80 9.98
N ALA A 237 22.45 16.32 8.75
CA ALA A 237 21.30 16.99 8.17
C ALA A 237 20.10 16.05 8.00
N ALA A 238 20.33 14.82 7.57
CA ALA A 238 19.30 13.78 7.48
C ALA A 238 18.65 13.52 8.84
N ALA A 239 19.44 13.34 9.90
CA ALA A 239 18.92 13.15 11.24
C ALA A 239 18.12 14.36 11.76
N ALA A 240 18.54 15.58 11.43
CA ALA A 240 17.87 16.79 11.90
C ALA A 240 16.59 17.15 11.11
N HIS A 241 16.56 16.90 9.79
CA HIS A 241 15.59 17.53 8.90
C HIS A 241 14.88 16.57 7.92
N ALA A 242 15.32 15.31 7.79
CA ALA A 242 14.56 14.36 6.98
C ALA A 242 13.20 14.07 7.62
N ARG A 243 12.18 13.85 6.78
CA ARG A 243 10.83 13.60 7.27
C ARG A 243 10.79 12.34 8.15
N PRO A 244 9.94 12.27 9.19
CA PRO A 244 9.86 11.09 10.06
C PRO A 244 9.62 9.78 9.31
N GLY A 245 8.95 9.84 8.16
CA GLY A 245 8.69 8.68 7.30
C GLY A 245 9.85 8.19 6.45
N ASP A 246 10.96 8.93 6.42
CA ASP A 246 12.13 8.67 5.58
C ASP A 246 13.37 8.33 6.42
N GLN A 247 13.34 8.64 7.72
CA GLN A 247 14.38 8.35 8.70
C GLN A 247 14.72 6.84 8.77
N GLU A 248 13.73 5.95 8.64
CA GLU A 248 13.96 4.50 8.66
C GLU A 248 14.82 4.03 7.47
N ALA A 249 14.45 4.42 6.25
CA ALA A 249 15.17 4.02 5.05
C ALA A 249 16.60 4.59 5.02
N LEU A 250 16.77 5.85 5.46
CA LEU A 250 18.08 6.47 5.60
C LEU A 250 18.92 5.79 6.67
N GLY A 251 18.32 5.37 7.80
CA GLY A 251 18.99 4.61 8.85
C GLY A 251 19.46 3.24 8.36
N ASP A 252 18.62 2.51 7.63
CA ASP A 252 18.98 1.23 6.99
C ASP A 252 20.13 1.43 6.00
N ALA A 253 20.09 2.51 5.21
CA ALA A 253 21.13 2.83 4.24
C ALA A 253 22.46 3.24 4.88
N ALA A 254 22.43 3.94 6.03
CA ALA A 254 23.60 4.26 6.84
C ALA A 254 24.21 2.99 7.45
N TRP A 255 23.37 2.10 7.98
CA TRP A 255 23.81 0.84 8.56
C TRP A 255 24.52 -0.05 7.55
N ALA A 256 23.94 -0.20 6.36
CA ALA A 256 24.52 -0.98 5.26
C ALA A 256 25.88 -0.44 4.78
N ARG A 257 26.23 0.81 5.15
CA ARG A 257 27.52 1.46 4.85
C ARG A 257 28.49 1.46 6.02
N GLY A 258 28.15 0.83 7.14
CA GLY A 258 28.99 0.79 8.35
C GLY A 258 28.93 2.06 9.21
N LEU A 259 28.02 2.99 8.92
CA LEU A 259 27.86 4.25 9.66
C LEU A 259 26.95 4.06 10.87
N TYR A 260 27.37 3.21 11.82
CA TYR A 260 26.50 2.74 12.91
C TYR A 260 25.99 3.86 13.82
N ARG A 261 26.80 4.89 14.08
CA ARG A 261 26.38 6.03 14.90
C ARG A 261 25.23 6.81 14.25
N ASP A 262 25.37 7.12 12.97
CA ASP A 262 24.37 7.86 12.20
C ASP A 262 23.10 7.02 11.99
N ALA A 263 23.27 5.74 11.66
CA ALA A 263 22.17 4.78 11.55
C ALA A 263 21.35 4.72 12.84
N THR A 264 22.02 4.59 13.99
CA THR A 264 21.37 4.56 15.31
C THR A 264 20.57 5.82 15.58
N GLN A 265 21.11 7.00 15.26
CA GLN A 265 20.41 8.27 15.45
C GLN A 265 19.16 8.36 14.55
N LEU A 266 19.26 7.92 13.30
CA LEU A 266 18.15 7.88 12.34
C LEU A 266 17.07 6.88 12.78
N HIS A 267 17.43 5.67 13.21
CA HIS A 267 16.49 4.66 13.73
C HIS A 267 15.82 5.13 15.03
N LYS A 268 16.56 5.82 15.92
CA LYS A 268 16.02 6.46 17.12
C LYS A 268 14.95 7.49 16.78
N ASN A 269 15.22 8.37 15.81
CA ASN A 269 14.26 9.36 15.33
C ASN A 269 13.04 8.71 14.67
N ALA A 270 13.25 7.68 13.85
CA ALA A 270 12.18 6.92 13.20
C ALA A 270 11.26 6.21 14.21
N THR A 271 11.83 5.69 15.31
CA THR A 271 11.08 5.11 16.43
C THR A 271 10.12 6.14 17.03
N THR A 272 10.62 7.33 17.35
CA THR A 272 9.79 8.45 17.85
C THR A 272 8.77 8.92 16.81
N GLY A 273 9.09 8.80 15.52
CA GLY A 273 8.17 9.01 14.39
C GLY A 273 7.12 7.92 14.19
N GLY A 274 7.09 6.90 15.05
CA GLY A 274 6.09 5.82 15.03
C GLY A 274 6.36 4.74 13.98
N ARG A 275 7.63 4.52 13.59
CA ARG A 275 8.02 3.44 12.67
C ARG A 275 8.34 2.16 13.44
N PRO A 276 7.48 1.12 13.36
CA PRO A 276 7.66 -0.09 14.18
C PRO A 276 8.91 -0.88 13.79
N LYS A 277 9.18 -1.02 12.49
CA LYS A 277 10.38 -1.72 12.01
C LYS A 277 11.67 -1.02 12.49
N ALA A 278 11.71 0.31 12.48
CA ALA A 278 12.86 1.05 13.00
C ALA A 278 13.12 0.80 14.50
N ALA A 279 12.07 0.66 15.31
CA ALA A 279 12.19 0.33 16.73
C ALA A 279 12.84 -1.05 16.94
N LEU A 280 12.40 -2.05 16.17
CA LEU A 280 12.96 -3.39 16.20
C LEU A 280 14.43 -3.38 15.74
N THR A 281 14.72 -2.71 14.62
CA THR A 281 16.07 -2.57 14.07
C THR A 281 17.02 -1.91 15.08
N LEU A 282 16.57 -0.86 15.77
CA LEU A 282 17.35 -0.16 16.79
C LEU A 282 17.77 -1.11 17.93
N VAL A 283 16.85 -1.91 18.46
CA VAL A 283 17.16 -2.89 19.52
C VAL A 283 18.11 -3.96 18.99
N ASN A 284 17.86 -4.53 17.81
CA ASN A 284 18.68 -5.58 17.23
C ASN A 284 20.13 -5.14 17.00
N HIS A 285 20.30 -3.97 16.39
CA HIS A 285 21.60 -3.44 16.05
C HIS A 285 22.42 -3.08 17.30
N LEU A 286 21.80 -2.40 18.27
CA LEU A 286 22.53 -1.97 19.46
C LEU A 286 22.76 -3.11 20.43
N HIS A 287 21.85 -4.07 20.55
CA HIS A 287 22.12 -5.29 21.31
C HIS A 287 23.30 -6.07 20.69
N THR A 288 23.43 -6.09 19.36
CA THR A 288 24.58 -6.73 18.69
C THR A 288 25.91 -6.05 19.03
N LEU A 289 25.93 -4.71 19.09
CA LEU A 289 27.14 -3.94 19.36
C LEU A 289 27.45 -3.83 20.87
N HIS A 290 26.42 -3.71 21.68
CA HIS A 290 26.45 -3.44 23.11
C HIS A 290 25.35 -4.25 23.85
N PRO A 291 25.55 -5.57 24.06
CA PRO A 291 24.51 -6.46 24.60
C PRO A 291 23.94 -6.04 25.97
N GLY A 292 24.72 -5.34 26.79
CA GLY A 292 24.30 -4.86 28.11
C GLY A 292 23.78 -3.42 28.15
N ASP A 293 23.63 -2.75 27.01
CA ASP A 293 23.06 -1.40 26.95
C ASP A 293 21.55 -1.46 26.78
N HIS A 294 20.81 -1.13 27.83
CA HIS A 294 19.34 -1.12 27.82
C HIS A 294 18.73 0.20 27.31
N ARG A 295 19.52 1.26 27.09
CA ARG A 295 19.00 2.55 26.61
C ARG A 295 18.23 2.49 25.28
N PRO A 296 18.60 1.63 24.30
CA PRO A 296 17.79 1.42 23.10
C PRO A 296 16.42 0.82 23.43
N ALA A 297 16.38 -0.16 24.34
CA ALA A 297 15.15 -0.77 24.82
C ALA A 297 14.29 0.25 25.59
N ASP A 298 14.88 1.10 26.44
CA ASP A 298 14.19 2.19 27.13
C ASP A 298 13.53 3.15 26.14
N HIS A 299 14.27 3.54 25.10
CA HIS A 299 13.77 4.45 24.07
C HIS A 299 12.58 3.83 23.32
N VAL A 300 12.67 2.56 22.96
CA VAL A 300 11.58 1.82 22.30
C VAL A 300 10.37 1.68 23.22
N ALA A 301 10.57 1.26 24.47
CA ALA A 301 9.48 1.12 25.42
C ALA A 301 8.75 2.44 25.69
N ALA A 302 9.45 3.58 25.66
CA ALA A 302 8.87 4.90 25.83
C ALA A 302 8.18 5.47 24.57
N HIS A 303 8.67 5.17 23.36
CA HIS A 303 8.27 5.89 22.14
C HIS A 303 7.69 5.03 21.03
N ALA A 304 7.70 3.70 21.14
CA ALA A 304 7.09 2.84 20.12
C ALA A 304 5.63 3.23 19.86
N SER A 305 5.25 3.18 18.58
CA SER A 305 3.86 3.38 18.15
C SER A 305 3.00 2.24 18.67
N LEU A 306 1.81 2.58 19.16
CA LEU A 306 0.85 1.61 19.66
C LEU A 306 -0.28 1.31 18.65
N ARG A 307 -0.17 1.82 17.42
CA ARG A 307 -1.22 1.71 16.39
C ARG A 307 -1.26 0.36 15.69
N ASP A 308 -0.15 -0.36 15.73
CA ASP A 308 0.03 -1.64 15.05
C ASP A 308 0.34 -2.68 16.14
N LEU A 309 -0.66 -3.50 16.48
CA LEU A 309 -0.56 -4.44 17.60
C LEU A 309 0.34 -5.65 17.27
N ASP A 310 0.46 -6.02 15.99
CA ASP A 310 1.39 -7.07 15.54
C ASP A 310 2.84 -6.59 15.70
N ALA A 311 3.09 -5.30 15.42
CA ALA A 311 4.38 -4.69 15.71
C ALA A 311 4.69 -4.66 17.21
N ILE A 312 3.70 -4.38 18.07
CA ILE A 312 3.88 -4.43 19.53
C ILE A 312 4.23 -5.85 19.98
N ASP A 313 3.54 -6.87 19.46
CA ASP A 313 3.84 -8.29 19.75
C ASP A 313 5.31 -8.62 19.44
N THR A 314 5.75 -8.26 18.23
CA THR A 314 7.13 -8.45 17.78
C THR A 314 8.14 -7.72 18.69
N LEU A 315 7.83 -6.49 19.10
CA LEU A 315 8.70 -5.70 19.98
C LEU A 315 8.76 -6.27 21.40
N LEU A 316 7.63 -6.67 21.98
CA LEU A 316 7.58 -7.30 23.30
C LEU A 316 8.39 -8.59 23.32
N SER A 317 8.21 -9.46 22.31
CA SER A 317 9.01 -10.68 22.16
C SER A 317 10.50 -10.37 22.06
N ARG A 318 10.87 -9.38 21.23
CA ARG A 318 12.29 -9.06 21.08
C ARG A 318 12.91 -8.48 22.36
N LEU A 319 12.17 -7.64 23.09
CA LEU A 319 12.62 -7.10 24.37
C LEU A 319 12.83 -8.21 25.42
N GLN A 320 11.96 -9.22 25.45
CA GLN A 320 12.14 -10.40 26.30
C GLN A 320 13.39 -11.20 25.92
N GLU A 321 13.62 -11.45 24.63
CA GLU A 321 14.79 -12.18 24.15
C GLU A 321 16.13 -11.51 24.51
N VAL A 322 16.15 -10.18 24.59
CA VAL A 322 17.36 -9.42 25.01
C VAL A 322 17.42 -9.19 26.52
N GLY A 323 16.50 -9.77 27.30
CA GLY A 323 16.46 -9.66 28.76
C GLY A 323 16.09 -8.27 29.29
N ALA A 324 15.31 -7.49 28.52
CA ALA A 324 14.88 -6.15 28.87
C ALA A 324 13.52 -6.15 29.60
N ASP A 325 13.42 -6.89 30.70
CA ASP A 325 12.14 -7.19 31.39
C ASP A 325 11.45 -5.93 31.94
N GLU A 326 12.21 -4.95 32.44
CA GLU A 326 11.66 -3.66 32.89
C GLU A 326 11.01 -2.89 31.73
N GLN A 327 11.65 -2.93 30.55
CA GLN A 327 11.18 -2.25 29.34
C GLN A 327 9.97 -2.97 28.72
N VAL A 328 9.91 -4.30 28.84
CA VAL A 328 8.70 -5.09 28.53
C VAL A 328 7.53 -4.60 29.37
N ALA A 329 7.71 -4.42 30.69
CA ALA A 329 6.66 -3.92 31.58
C ALA A 329 6.20 -2.51 31.20
N VAL A 330 7.13 -1.61 30.85
CA VAL A 330 6.80 -0.24 30.40
C VAL A 330 6.00 -0.25 29.09
N LEU A 331 6.43 -1.01 28.09
CA LEU A 331 5.72 -1.10 26.80
C LEU A 331 4.35 -1.77 26.97
N ALA A 332 4.27 -2.84 27.75
CA ALA A 332 3.04 -3.54 28.10
C ALA A 332 2.03 -2.61 28.78
N HIS A 333 2.48 -1.81 29.75
CA HIS A 333 1.63 -0.83 30.43
C HIS A 333 1.07 0.22 29.47
N ARG A 334 1.92 0.79 28.60
CA ARG A 334 1.48 1.74 27.57
C ARG A 334 0.48 1.11 26.59
N ALA A 335 0.76 -0.10 26.13
CA ALA A 335 -0.11 -0.83 25.22
C ALA A 335 -1.48 -1.10 25.85
N ALA A 336 -1.54 -1.60 27.08
CA ALA A 336 -2.80 -1.83 27.78
C ALA A 336 -3.61 -0.53 27.99
N ALA A 337 -2.94 0.58 28.28
CA ALA A 337 -3.60 1.86 28.49
C ALA A 337 -4.09 2.55 27.20
N HIS A 338 -3.40 2.38 26.07
CA HIS A 338 -3.58 3.24 24.89
C HIS A 338 -3.68 2.52 23.54
N ALA A 339 -3.63 1.19 23.50
CA ALA A 339 -3.86 0.44 22.25
C ALA A 339 -5.23 0.79 21.64
N PRO A 340 -5.33 0.89 20.30
CA PRO A 340 -6.60 0.95 19.60
C PRO A 340 -7.40 -0.34 19.83
N LEU A 341 -8.73 -0.21 19.81
CA LEU A 341 -9.68 -1.30 20.08
C LEU A 341 -10.64 -1.53 18.89
N ASP A 342 -10.25 -1.07 17.71
CA ASP A 342 -10.99 -1.18 16.45
C ASP A 342 -10.90 -2.57 15.81
N THR A 343 -9.94 -3.38 16.27
CA THR A 343 -9.62 -4.69 15.71
C THR A 343 -9.65 -5.75 16.82
N PRO A 344 -10.82 -6.37 17.09
CA PRO A 344 -10.98 -7.31 18.20
C PRO A 344 -9.97 -8.47 18.20
N ASP A 345 -9.64 -9.02 17.03
CA ASP A 345 -8.64 -10.09 16.92
C ASP A 345 -7.24 -9.62 17.30
N ALA A 346 -6.86 -8.39 16.94
CA ALA A 346 -5.57 -7.83 17.30
C ALA A 346 -5.50 -7.54 18.81
N VAL A 347 -6.60 -7.09 19.42
CA VAL A 347 -6.73 -6.96 20.88
C VAL A 347 -6.60 -8.33 21.57
N ALA A 348 -7.23 -9.36 21.00
CA ALA A 348 -7.17 -10.73 21.50
C ALA A 348 -5.72 -11.28 21.46
N SER A 349 -4.98 -11.02 20.37
CA SER A 349 -3.55 -11.34 20.26
C SER A 349 -2.70 -10.61 21.30
N LEU A 350 -2.95 -9.31 21.51
CA LEU A 350 -2.23 -8.53 22.52
C LEU A 350 -2.49 -9.07 23.95
N LEU A 351 -3.72 -9.47 24.28
CA LEU A 351 -4.04 -10.09 25.58
C LEU A 351 -3.21 -11.36 25.82
N ILE A 352 -3.08 -12.22 24.80
CA ILE A 352 -2.25 -13.44 24.88
C ILE A 352 -0.79 -13.07 25.12
N ARG A 353 -0.27 -12.09 24.37
CA ARG A 353 1.12 -11.64 24.51
C ARG A 353 1.42 -11.11 25.91
N LEU A 354 0.56 -10.24 26.42
CA LEU A 354 0.67 -9.70 27.77
C LEU A 354 0.61 -10.81 28.82
N LYS A 355 -0.26 -11.81 28.64
CA LYS A 355 -0.34 -12.96 29.54
C LYS A 355 0.93 -13.81 29.52
N TRP A 356 1.49 -14.09 28.35
CA TRP A 356 2.78 -14.79 28.24
C TRP A 356 3.95 -14.00 28.79
N ALA A 357 3.85 -12.67 28.81
CA ALA A 357 4.82 -11.80 29.47
C ALA A 357 4.64 -11.70 30.99
N GLY A 358 3.64 -12.37 31.59
CA GLY A 358 3.34 -12.28 33.02
C GLY A 358 2.79 -10.91 33.44
N ALA A 359 2.31 -10.11 32.50
CA ALA A 359 1.82 -8.75 32.72
C ALA A 359 0.34 -8.75 33.15
N ASP A 360 0.01 -9.43 34.25
CA ASP A 360 -1.37 -9.72 34.68
C ASP A 360 -2.19 -8.44 34.96
N GLU A 361 -1.59 -7.40 35.55
CA GLU A 361 -2.26 -6.10 35.75
C GLU A 361 -2.61 -5.43 34.41
N GLN A 362 -1.72 -5.54 33.42
CA GLN A 362 -1.91 -4.98 32.09
C GLN A 362 -2.95 -5.78 31.30
N VAL A 363 -3.01 -7.10 31.48
CA VAL A 363 -4.08 -7.95 30.95
C VAL A 363 -5.43 -7.50 31.50
N ALA A 364 -5.56 -7.28 32.81
CA ALA A 364 -6.79 -6.80 33.42
C ALA A 364 -7.21 -5.43 32.87
N ALA A 365 -6.27 -4.47 32.80
CA ALA A 365 -6.56 -3.13 32.28
C ALA A 365 -6.96 -3.12 30.79
N LEU A 366 -6.33 -3.96 29.95
CA LEU A 366 -6.72 -4.10 28.56
C LEU A 366 -8.08 -4.80 28.42
N ALA A 367 -8.34 -5.83 29.23
CA ALA A 367 -9.61 -6.55 29.26
C ALA A 367 -10.78 -5.61 29.60
N ASP A 368 -10.62 -4.77 30.62
CA ASP A 368 -11.63 -3.77 31.02
C ASP A 368 -11.98 -2.83 29.86
N ARG A 369 -10.94 -2.25 29.24
CA ARG A 369 -11.13 -1.34 28.09
C ARG A 369 -11.76 -2.05 26.90
N ALA A 370 -11.29 -3.26 26.57
CA ALA A 370 -11.78 -4.04 25.45
C ALA A 370 -13.27 -4.38 25.64
N ALA A 371 -13.65 -4.88 26.83
CA ALA A 371 -15.04 -5.21 27.14
C ALA A 371 -15.94 -3.98 27.03
N ALA A 372 -15.49 -2.80 27.47
CA ALA A 372 -16.28 -1.58 27.42
C ALA A 372 -16.36 -0.93 26.01
N HIS A 373 -15.30 -1.04 25.19
CA HIS A 373 -15.13 -0.14 24.05
C HIS A 373 -14.73 -0.78 22.72
N VAL A 374 -14.51 -2.10 22.66
CA VAL A 374 -14.22 -2.75 21.36
C VAL A 374 -15.38 -2.57 20.38
N THR A 375 -15.06 -2.42 19.10
CA THR A 375 -16.06 -2.39 18.01
C THR A 375 -16.69 -3.76 17.81
N LEU A 376 -17.97 -3.79 17.44
CA LEU A 376 -18.74 -5.04 17.27
C LEU A 376 -18.98 -5.42 15.81
N ASP A 377 -18.35 -4.71 14.87
CA ASP A 377 -18.56 -4.82 13.42
C ASP A 377 -18.04 -6.14 12.82
N ALA A 378 -17.24 -6.90 13.58
CA ALA A 378 -16.67 -8.19 13.19
C ALA A 378 -17.03 -9.28 14.22
N PRO A 379 -18.22 -9.89 14.15
CA PRO A 379 -18.72 -10.81 15.18
C PRO A 379 -17.83 -12.04 15.41
N THR A 380 -17.19 -12.56 14.36
CA THR A 380 -16.23 -13.67 14.46
C THR A 380 -15.01 -13.29 15.30
N ALA A 381 -14.48 -12.08 15.10
CA ALA A 381 -13.36 -11.54 15.85
C ALA A 381 -13.76 -11.26 17.31
N VAL A 382 -14.99 -10.79 17.54
CA VAL A 382 -15.53 -10.59 18.89
C VAL A 382 -15.69 -11.91 19.63
N ALA A 383 -16.15 -12.98 18.96
CA ALA A 383 -16.22 -14.32 19.55
C ALA A 383 -14.83 -14.83 19.95
N SER A 384 -13.81 -14.61 19.11
CA SER A 384 -12.41 -14.91 19.43
C SER A 384 -11.95 -14.14 20.68
N LEU A 385 -12.25 -12.84 20.76
CA LEU A 385 -11.94 -12.00 21.91
C LEU A 385 -12.61 -12.49 23.20
N LEU A 386 -13.89 -12.87 23.17
CA LEU A 386 -14.60 -13.46 24.32
C LEU A 386 -13.85 -14.70 24.83
N SER A 387 -13.48 -15.62 23.94
CA SER A 387 -12.72 -16.81 24.32
C SER A 387 -11.34 -16.48 24.90
N ARG A 388 -10.66 -15.43 24.40
CA ARG A 388 -9.37 -14.98 24.96
C ARG A 388 -9.50 -14.28 26.30
N LEU A 389 -10.55 -13.50 26.53
CA LEU A 389 -10.86 -12.90 27.82
C LEU A 389 -11.10 -13.99 28.88
N LYS A 390 -11.89 -15.01 28.54
CA LYS A 390 -12.11 -16.16 29.42
C LYS A 390 -10.82 -16.91 29.72
N TRP A 391 -10.02 -17.20 28.69
CA TRP A 391 -8.71 -17.85 28.89
C TRP A 391 -7.77 -17.02 29.78
N ALA A 392 -7.84 -15.70 29.70
CA ALA A 392 -7.07 -14.79 30.55
C ALA A 392 -7.59 -14.69 32.00
N GLY A 393 -8.75 -15.27 32.31
CA GLY A 393 -9.40 -15.21 33.63
C GLY A 393 -10.25 -13.96 33.87
N ALA A 394 -10.58 -13.22 32.81
CA ALA A 394 -11.33 -11.96 32.87
C ALA A 394 -12.86 -12.20 32.84
N GLU A 395 -13.37 -12.97 33.80
CA GLU A 395 -14.79 -13.43 33.84
C GLU A 395 -15.80 -12.26 33.87
N GLU A 396 -15.52 -11.21 34.63
CA GLU A 396 -16.38 -10.01 34.70
C GLU A 396 -16.45 -9.30 33.33
N GLN A 397 -15.30 -9.18 32.67
CA GLN A 397 -15.14 -8.51 31.37
C GLN A 397 -15.78 -9.34 30.24
N VAL A 398 -15.76 -10.67 30.35
CA VAL A 398 -16.53 -11.57 29.47
C VAL A 398 -18.02 -11.24 29.56
N GLY A 399 -18.57 -11.08 30.78
CA GLY A 399 -19.97 -10.68 30.98
C GLY A 399 -20.29 -9.34 30.34
N VAL A 400 -19.48 -8.30 30.61
CA VAL A 400 -19.66 -6.95 30.04
C VAL A 400 -19.63 -6.96 28.52
N LEU A 401 -18.68 -7.68 27.90
CA LEU A 401 -18.63 -7.78 26.44
C LEU A 401 -19.80 -8.58 25.89
N ALA A 402 -20.17 -9.69 26.52
CA ALA A 402 -21.29 -10.53 26.11
C ALA A 402 -22.62 -9.76 26.16
N ASP A 403 -22.84 -8.92 27.18
CA ASP A 403 -24.03 -8.07 27.29
C ASP A 403 -24.10 -7.06 26.14
N ARG A 404 -22.99 -6.38 25.84
CA ARG A 404 -22.93 -5.44 24.69
C ARG A 404 -23.18 -6.15 23.38
N VAL A 405 -22.60 -7.33 23.20
CA VAL A 405 -22.79 -8.18 22.02
C VAL A 405 -24.27 -8.53 21.87
N ALA A 406 -24.90 -9.09 22.91
CA ALA A 406 -26.30 -9.46 22.89
C ALA A 406 -27.22 -8.27 22.56
N ALA A 407 -26.92 -7.08 23.09
CA ALA A 407 -27.73 -5.89 22.90
C ALA A 407 -27.54 -5.21 21.53
N HIS A 408 -26.32 -5.16 21.00
CA HIS A 408 -25.98 -4.19 19.94
C HIS A 408 -25.38 -4.78 18.67
N ILE A 409 -24.99 -6.06 18.64
CA ILE A 409 -24.36 -6.61 17.44
C ILE A 409 -25.35 -6.70 16.26
N ALA A 410 -24.86 -6.47 15.04
CA ALA A 410 -25.66 -6.67 13.83
C ALA A 410 -25.94 -8.16 13.59
N LEU A 411 -27.16 -8.47 13.13
CA LEU A 411 -27.67 -9.85 12.96
C LEU A 411 -27.95 -10.19 11.48
N ASP A 412 -27.33 -9.47 10.55
CA ASP A 412 -27.56 -9.61 9.10
C ASP A 412 -26.74 -10.75 8.47
N ASN A 413 -25.66 -11.19 9.12
CA ASN A 413 -24.79 -12.26 8.61
C ASN A 413 -24.99 -13.59 9.36
N THR A 414 -25.53 -14.58 8.66
CA THR A 414 -25.83 -15.93 9.17
C THR A 414 -24.63 -16.62 9.83
N TYR A 415 -23.47 -16.60 9.17
CA TYR A 415 -22.27 -17.27 9.65
C TYR A 415 -21.69 -16.59 10.89
N ALA A 416 -21.74 -15.25 10.89
CA ALA A 416 -21.27 -14.43 12.00
C ALA A 416 -22.12 -14.64 13.25
N VAL A 417 -23.46 -14.69 13.12
CA VAL A 417 -24.38 -15.02 14.22
C VAL A 417 -24.12 -16.43 14.75
N ALA A 418 -23.93 -17.42 13.88
CA ALA A 418 -23.68 -18.79 14.32
C ALA A 418 -22.35 -18.92 15.10
N THR A 419 -21.29 -18.25 14.61
CA THR A 419 -19.99 -18.20 15.28
C THR A 419 -20.08 -17.48 16.63
N LEU A 420 -20.88 -16.42 16.72
CA LEU A 420 -21.10 -15.70 17.95
C LEU A 420 -21.87 -16.54 18.98
N LEU A 421 -22.95 -17.23 18.58
CA LEU A 421 -23.68 -18.15 19.45
C LEU A 421 -22.76 -19.23 20.01
N LYS A 422 -21.89 -19.79 19.15
CA LYS A 422 -20.85 -20.73 19.59
C LYS A 422 -19.92 -20.09 20.63
N GLY A 423 -19.38 -18.90 20.34
CA GLY A 423 -18.46 -18.19 21.24
C GLY A 423 -19.09 -17.86 22.60
N LEU A 424 -20.32 -17.33 22.61
CA LEU A 424 -21.08 -17.05 23.83
C LEU A 424 -21.29 -18.31 24.68
N ARG A 425 -21.61 -19.44 24.05
CA ARG A 425 -21.75 -20.73 24.74
C ARG A 425 -20.43 -21.26 25.29
N GLU A 426 -19.34 -21.14 24.54
CA GLU A 426 -18.00 -21.55 25.01
C GLU A 426 -17.59 -20.74 26.25
N VAL A 427 -18.02 -19.48 26.33
CA VAL A 427 -17.80 -18.67 27.52
C VAL A 427 -18.82 -18.87 28.64
N GLY A 428 -19.96 -19.53 28.38
CA GLY A 428 -21.01 -19.81 29.37
C GLY A 428 -22.02 -18.66 29.54
N ALA A 429 -22.14 -17.80 28.53
CA ALA A 429 -23.01 -16.63 28.54
C ALA A 429 -24.45 -16.99 28.08
N ASP A 430 -25.10 -17.91 28.79
CA ASP A 430 -26.41 -18.48 28.40
C ASP A 430 -27.55 -17.44 28.44
N GLU A 431 -27.50 -16.50 29.40
CA GLU A 431 -28.46 -15.39 29.47
C GLU A 431 -28.34 -14.47 28.24
N GLN A 432 -27.11 -14.20 27.81
CA GLN A 432 -26.81 -13.37 26.64
C GLN A 432 -27.15 -14.09 25.33
N VAL A 433 -27.00 -15.41 25.27
CA VAL A 433 -27.55 -16.23 24.17
C VAL A 433 -29.06 -16.05 24.10
N THR A 434 -29.76 -16.15 25.24
CA THR A 434 -31.22 -15.96 25.29
C THR A 434 -31.62 -14.55 24.84
N ALA A 435 -30.91 -13.52 25.31
CA ALA A 435 -31.16 -12.13 24.92
C ALA A 435 -30.88 -11.87 23.43
N LEU A 436 -29.85 -12.49 22.86
CA LEU A 436 -29.55 -12.40 21.43
C LEU A 436 -30.65 -13.06 20.59
N LEU A 437 -31.12 -14.24 21.00
CA LEU A 437 -32.19 -14.97 20.31
C LEU A 437 -33.53 -14.26 20.39
N ALA A 438 -33.81 -13.53 21.49
CA ALA A 438 -34.99 -12.69 21.64
C ALA A 438 -35.03 -11.48 20.68
N ARG A 439 -33.93 -11.20 19.96
CA ARG A 439 -33.87 -10.19 18.89
C ARG A 439 -34.18 -10.78 17.51
N ASP A 440 -34.69 -12.02 17.47
CA ASP A 440 -35.14 -12.70 16.26
C ASP A 440 -34.11 -12.74 15.12
N PRO A 441 -32.87 -13.25 15.35
CA PRO A 441 -31.83 -13.30 14.33
C PRO A 441 -32.28 -14.02 13.05
N ALA A 442 -33.16 -15.04 13.15
CA ALA A 442 -33.69 -15.75 11.98
C ALA A 442 -34.46 -14.83 11.01
N THR A 443 -34.98 -13.69 11.47
CA THR A 443 -35.70 -12.72 10.62
C THR A 443 -34.76 -11.76 9.88
N HIS A 444 -33.54 -11.58 10.39
CA HIS A 444 -32.58 -10.60 9.88
C HIS A 444 -31.57 -11.18 8.90
N ILE A 445 -31.34 -12.49 8.97
CA ILE A 445 -30.35 -13.18 8.14
C ILE A 445 -30.86 -13.51 6.73
N THR A 446 -29.94 -13.56 5.77
CA THR A 446 -30.17 -14.12 4.44
C THR A 446 -29.71 -15.58 4.38
N PRO A 447 -30.61 -16.55 4.15
CA PRO A 447 -30.26 -17.96 4.06
C PRO A 447 -29.81 -18.31 2.63
N ASP A 448 -28.70 -17.74 2.17
CA ASP A 448 -28.16 -17.94 0.82
C ASP A 448 -27.10 -19.05 0.75
N HIS A 449 -26.38 -19.27 1.85
CA HIS A 449 -25.24 -20.20 1.89
C HIS A 449 -25.53 -21.46 2.74
N PRO A 450 -25.37 -22.68 2.19
CA PRO A 450 -25.75 -23.92 2.86
C PRO A 450 -24.95 -24.14 4.15
N ALA A 451 -23.65 -23.82 4.14
CA ALA A 451 -22.77 -24.00 5.30
C ALA A 451 -23.23 -23.13 6.48
N ALA A 452 -23.59 -21.86 6.21
CA ALA A 452 -23.96 -20.92 7.25
C ALA A 452 -25.28 -21.32 7.91
N VAL A 453 -26.26 -21.75 7.13
CA VAL A 453 -27.56 -22.25 7.64
C VAL A 453 -27.37 -23.54 8.44
N ALA A 454 -26.57 -24.48 7.93
CA ALA A 454 -26.27 -25.73 8.65
C ALA A 454 -25.59 -25.46 10.00
N VAL A 455 -24.59 -24.58 10.02
CA VAL A 455 -23.87 -24.21 11.25
C VAL A 455 -24.78 -23.47 12.23
N LEU A 456 -25.66 -22.58 11.74
CA LEU A 456 -26.63 -21.90 12.59
C LEU A 456 -27.62 -22.88 13.22
N LEU A 457 -28.24 -23.76 12.43
CA LEU A 457 -29.16 -24.80 12.94
C LEU A 457 -28.49 -25.69 14.00
N ASN A 458 -27.23 -26.09 13.73
CA ASN A 458 -26.42 -26.86 14.67
C ASN A 458 -26.18 -26.13 16.01
N HIS A 459 -26.13 -24.79 16.00
CA HIS A 459 -25.98 -23.99 17.21
C HIS A 459 -27.30 -23.61 17.89
N LEU A 460 -28.40 -23.51 17.15
CA LEU A 460 -29.75 -23.24 17.67
C LEU A 460 -30.40 -24.45 18.36
N GLY A 461 -30.22 -25.66 17.82
CA GLY A 461 -30.81 -26.87 18.37
C GLY A 461 -30.44 -27.12 19.85
N PRO A 462 -29.15 -27.11 20.22
CA PRO A 462 -28.73 -27.36 21.60
C PRO A 462 -29.19 -26.33 22.64
N VAL A 463 -29.59 -25.13 22.20
CA VAL A 463 -30.06 -24.05 23.09
C VAL A 463 -31.59 -23.99 23.18
N GLY A 464 -32.30 -24.95 22.57
CA GLY A 464 -33.76 -25.02 22.63
C GLY A 464 -34.46 -23.86 21.92
N ALA A 465 -33.80 -23.24 20.93
CA ALA A 465 -34.33 -22.08 20.20
C ALA A 465 -35.33 -22.50 19.11
N GLU A 466 -36.36 -23.27 19.48
CA GLU A 466 -37.35 -23.85 18.56
C GLU A 466 -38.05 -22.78 17.73
N ASP A 467 -38.39 -21.64 18.33
CA ASP A 467 -39.02 -20.51 17.62
C ASP A 467 -38.11 -19.94 16.52
N GLN A 468 -36.80 -19.84 16.77
CA GLN A 468 -35.83 -19.35 15.79
C GLN A 468 -35.58 -20.37 14.67
N VAL A 469 -35.55 -21.67 15.02
CA VAL A 469 -35.46 -22.75 14.03
C VAL A 469 -36.70 -22.72 13.13
N ALA A 470 -37.90 -22.64 13.72
CA ALA A 470 -39.15 -22.55 12.96
C ALA A 470 -39.19 -21.31 12.07
N ALA A 471 -38.79 -20.13 12.58
CA ALA A 471 -38.73 -18.89 11.81
C ALA A 471 -37.74 -18.98 10.64
N LEU A 472 -36.58 -19.63 10.83
CA LEU A 472 -35.60 -19.82 9.76
C LEU A 472 -36.13 -20.77 8.68
N LEU A 473 -36.71 -21.91 9.07
CA LEU A 473 -37.24 -22.90 8.14
C LEU A 473 -38.46 -22.38 7.37
N ALA A 474 -39.29 -21.53 8.00
CA ALA A 474 -40.44 -20.89 7.35
C ALA A 474 -40.05 -19.93 6.19
N ARG A 475 -38.79 -19.51 6.12
CA ARG A 475 -38.24 -18.69 5.03
C ARG A 475 -37.78 -19.53 3.83
N ASP A 476 -38.03 -20.83 3.86
CA ASP A 476 -37.71 -21.79 2.81
C ASP A 476 -36.24 -21.76 2.33
N PRO A 477 -35.27 -21.94 3.26
CA PRO A 477 -33.86 -22.00 2.90
C PRO A 477 -33.57 -23.03 1.80
N ALA A 478 -34.26 -24.18 1.83
CA ALA A 478 -34.11 -25.24 0.85
C ALA A 478 -34.44 -24.80 -0.59
N ALA A 479 -35.28 -23.78 -0.79
CA ALA A 479 -35.57 -23.23 -2.12
C ALA A 479 -34.56 -22.18 -2.60
N HIS A 480 -33.90 -21.47 -1.69
CA HIS A 480 -33.10 -20.28 -2.00
C HIS A 480 -31.58 -20.49 -1.95
N ILE A 481 -31.12 -21.53 -1.26
CA ILE A 481 -29.69 -21.80 -1.08
C ILE A 481 -29.03 -22.24 -2.40
N THR A 482 -27.78 -21.80 -2.61
CA THR A 482 -26.92 -22.27 -3.70
C THR A 482 -26.40 -23.68 -3.45
N LEU A 483 -26.41 -24.52 -4.48
CA LEU A 483 -26.04 -25.95 -4.40
C LEU A 483 -24.69 -26.21 -5.09
N ASP A 484 -23.75 -25.28 -4.93
CA ASP A 484 -22.44 -25.26 -5.59
C ASP A 484 -21.38 -26.13 -4.88
N ASP A 485 -21.50 -26.34 -3.57
CA ASP A 485 -20.59 -27.17 -2.78
C ASP A 485 -21.29 -28.40 -2.18
N ARG A 486 -20.93 -29.58 -2.71
CA ARG A 486 -21.45 -30.88 -2.27
C ARG A 486 -21.30 -31.15 -0.77
N TYR A 487 -20.21 -30.68 -0.15
CA TYR A 487 -19.92 -30.95 1.26
C TYR A 487 -20.87 -30.16 2.15
N PHE A 488 -21.08 -28.88 1.83
CA PHE A 488 -21.98 -28.03 2.59
C PHE A 488 -23.46 -28.39 2.40
N VAL A 489 -23.85 -28.84 1.20
CA VAL A 489 -25.20 -29.35 0.94
C VAL A 489 -25.49 -30.60 1.78
N GLY A 490 -24.57 -31.56 1.82
CA GLY A 490 -24.72 -32.76 2.65
C GLY A 490 -24.77 -32.43 4.15
N ALA A 491 -23.98 -31.46 4.61
CA ALA A 491 -24.02 -30.98 6.00
C ALA A 491 -25.39 -30.35 6.33
N LEU A 492 -25.95 -29.54 5.44
CA LEU A 492 -27.27 -28.95 5.61
C LEU A 492 -28.38 -30.01 5.65
N LEU A 493 -28.39 -30.96 4.70
CA LEU A 493 -29.34 -32.08 4.68
C LEU A 493 -29.33 -32.84 6.00
N THR A 494 -28.13 -33.13 6.51
CA THR A 494 -27.97 -33.82 7.81
C THR A 494 -28.60 -33.00 8.93
N GLN A 495 -28.35 -31.69 8.99
CA GLN A 495 -28.92 -30.82 10.03
C GLN A 495 -30.44 -30.69 9.93
N LEU A 496 -30.99 -30.55 8.72
CA LEU A 496 -32.44 -30.51 8.51
C LEU A 496 -33.13 -31.81 8.97
N GLN A 497 -32.51 -32.97 8.70
CA GLN A 497 -32.98 -34.27 9.18
C GLN A 497 -32.93 -34.37 10.71
N VAL A 498 -31.85 -33.91 11.34
CA VAL A 498 -31.72 -33.90 12.81
C VAL A 498 -32.80 -33.02 13.45
N MET A 499 -33.19 -31.93 12.78
CA MET A 499 -34.27 -31.04 13.23
C MET A 499 -35.68 -31.53 12.87
N GLY A 500 -35.83 -32.64 12.13
CA GLY A 500 -37.14 -33.13 11.67
C GLY A 500 -37.83 -32.19 10.68
N ALA A 501 -37.06 -31.40 9.93
CA ALA A 501 -37.59 -30.42 8.97
C ALA A 501 -37.98 -31.10 7.64
N ASP A 502 -38.95 -32.02 7.67
CA ASP A 502 -39.27 -32.92 6.57
C ASP A 502 -39.61 -32.19 5.26
N GLU A 503 -40.34 -31.07 5.32
CA GLU A 503 -40.67 -30.25 4.14
C GLU A 503 -39.42 -29.65 3.48
N GLN A 504 -38.47 -29.16 4.29
CA GLN A 504 -37.21 -28.60 3.81
C GLN A 504 -36.26 -29.70 3.29
N VAL A 505 -36.25 -30.87 3.94
CA VAL A 505 -35.51 -32.04 3.44
C VAL A 505 -36.04 -32.46 2.08
N ALA A 506 -37.36 -32.55 1.89
CA ALA A 506 -37.98 -32.89 0.61
C ALA A 506 -37.65 -31.86 -0.47
N ALA A 507 -37.85 -30.57 -0.19
CA ALA A 507 -37.57 -29.48 -1.12
C ALA A 507 -36.10 -29.44 -1.56
N LEU A 508 -35.17 -29.61 -0.61
CA LEU A 508 -33.73 -29.64 -0.93
C LEU A 508 -33.39 -30.88 -1.75
N THR A 509 -33.92 -32.05 -1.38
CA THR A 509 -33.67 -33.33 -2.04
C THR A 509 -34.16 -33.33 -3.49
N ASP A 510 -35.32 -32.72 -3.78
CA ASP A 510 -35.89 -32.64 -5.12
C ASP A 510 -35.03 -31.81 -6.09
N ARG A 511 -34.28 -30.83 -5.57
CA ARG A 511 -33.36 -29.99 -6.37
C ARG A 511 -32.05 -30.70 -6.71
N LEU A 512 -31.58 -31.64 -5.88
CA LEU A 512 -30.23 -32.23 -5.99
C LEU A 512 -29.91 -32.86 -7.36
N PRO A 513 -30.80 -33.68 -7.98
CA PRO A 513 -30.47 -34.32 -9.26
C PRO A 513 -30.25 -33.32 -10.40
N ALA A 514 -31.03 -32.23 -10.42
CA ALA A 514 -30.93 -31.20 -11.46
C ALA A 514 -29.60 -30.43 -11.38
N GLU A 515 -29.04 -30.28 -10.18
CA GLU A 515 -27.74 -29.64 -9.93
C GLU A 515 -26.56 -30.63 -10.01
N GLY A 516 -26.81 -31.88 -10.44
CA GLY A 516 -25.76 -32.91 -10.55
C GLY A 516 -25.29 -33.51 -9.22
N LEU A 517 -26.01 -33.27 -8.12
CA LEU A 517 -25.71 -33.80 -6.79
C LEU A 517 -26.43 -35.13 -6.50
N PHE A 518 -26.46 -36.04 -7.48
CA PHE A 518 -27.22 -37.29 -7.39
C PHE A 518 -26.73 -38.22 -6.26
N ASP A 519 -25.45 -38.19 -5.93
CA ASP A 519 -24.91 -38.96 -4.79
C ASP A 519 -25.54 -38.55 -3.46
N GLU A 520 -25.74 -37.25 -3.21
CA GLU A 520 -26.41 -36.76 -2.00
C GLU A 520 -27.91 -37.10 -2.01
N PHE A 521 -28.55 -37.05 -3.18
CA PHE A 521 -29.93 -37.52 -3.36
C PHE A 521 -30.11 -38.99 -2.94
N LEU A 522 -29.16 -39.86 -3.30
CA LEU A 522 -29.19 -41.28 -2.92
C LEU A 522 -28.95 -41.52 -1.42
N ARG A 523 -28.40 -40.55 -0.68
CA ARG A 523 -28.18 -40.67 0.77
C ARG A 523 -29.44 -40.43 1.60
N VAL A 524 -30.51 -39.93 0.99
CA VAL A 524 -31.77 -39.63 1.67
C VAL A 524 -32.68 -40.86 1.67
N ALA A 525 -33.18 -41.22 2.85
CA ALA A 525 -34.15 -42.30 3.05
C ALA A 525 -33.78 -43.62 2.32
N ASP A 526 -34.68 -44.15 1.50
CA ASP A 526 -34.51 -45.40 0.73
C ASP A 526 -34.10 -45.16 -0.74
N HIS A 527 -33.69 -43.94 -1.09
CA HIS A 527 -33.37 -43.57 -2.47
C HIS A 527 -32.27 -44.44 -3.09
N ARG A 528 -31.25 -44.83 -2.31
CA ARG A 528 -30.22 -45.76 -2.77
C ARG A 528 -30.76 -47.10 -3.27
N VAL A 529 -31.86 -47.58 -2.70
CA VAL A 529 -32.52 -48.83 -3.12
C VAL A 529 -33.44 -48.56 -4.31
N ARG A 530 -34.25 -47.51 -4.23
CA ARG A 530 -35.23 -47.17 -5.28
C ARG A 530 -34.58 -46.81 -6.60
N TYR A 531 -33.54 -45.99 -6.57
CA TYR A 531 -32.83 -45.49 -7.74
C TYR A 531 -31.52 -46.24 -8.00
N ARG A 532 -31.47 -47.53 -7.63
CA ARG A 532 -30.28 -48.39 -7.78
C ARG A 532 -29.72 -48.40 -9.21
N PHE A 533 -30.60 -48.34 -10.21
CA PHE A 533 -30.26 -48.34 -11.63
C PHE A 533 -30.26 -46.93 -12.26
N GLY A 534 -30.30 -45.88 -11.44
CA GLY A 534 -30.36 -44.49 -11.90
C GLY A 534 -31.77 -43.91 -11.92
N ARG A 535 -31.92 -42.76 -12.59
CA ARG A 535 -33.13 -41.94 -12.65
C ARG A 535 -33.44 -41.58 -14.09
N GLU A 536 -34.68 -41.77 -14.50
CA GLU A 536 -35.19 -41.34 -15.81
C GLU A 536 -35.25 -39.80 -15.91
N PRO A 537 -35.23 -39.21 -17.13
CA PRO A 537 -35.34 -37.76 -17.30
C PRO A 537 -36.60 -37.14 -16.68
N ASP A 538 -37.70 -37.90 -16.61
CA ASP A 538 -38.96 -37.50 -15.97
C ASP A 538 -38.93 -37.62 -14.42
N GLY A 539 -37.85 -38.16 -13.89
CA GLY A 539 -37.56 -38.30 -12.48
C GLY A 539 -37.97 -39.58 -11.79
N ARG A 540 -38.51 -40.54 -12.54
CA ARG A 540 -38.81 -41.87 -12.02
C ARG A 540 -37.54 -42.69 -11.83
N PRO A 541 -37.55 -43.71 -10.95
CA PRO A 541 -36.46 -44.68 -10.92
C PRO A 541 -36.36 -45.42 -12.26
N ALA A 542 -35.14 -45.54 -12.78
CA ALA A 542 -34.89 -46.31 -13.98
C ALA A 542 -35.18 -47.80 -13.74
N HIS A 543 -35.67 -48.49 -14.76
CA HIS A 543 -35.78 -49.94 -14.74
C HIS A 543 -34.38 -50.59 -14.68
N GLU A 544 -34.29 -51.85 -14.26
CA GLU A 544 -33.04 -52.61 -14.34
C GLU A 544 -32.59 -52.70 -15.80
N TRP A 545 -31.34 -52.29 -16.05
CA TRP A 545 -30.69 -52.35 -17.35
C TRP A 545 -29.30 -52.96 -17.21
N GLY A 546 -28.85 -53.63 -18.28
CA GLY A 546 -27.55 -54.30 -18.37
C GLY A 546 -26.78 -53.87 -19.63
N TRP A 547 -25.67 -54.56 -19.90
CA TRP A 547 -24.81 -54.26 -21.06
C TRP A 547 -25.56 -54.42 -22.40
N ASP A 548 -26.51 -55.36 -22.45
CA ASP A 548 -27.31 -55.66 -23.65
C ASP A 548 -28.29 -54.54 -24.02
N ASP A 549 -28.59 -53.60 -23.10
CA ASP A 549 -29.47 -52.46 -23.33
C ASP A 549 -28.74 -51.22 -23.89
N LEU A 550 -27.41 -51.29 -24.07
CA LEU A 550 -26.53 -50.18 -24.49
C LEU A 550 -26.13 -50.21 -25.97
N GLU A 551 -26.63 -51.17 -26.76
CA GLU A 551 -26.30 -51.34 -28.19
C GLU A 551 -27.03 -50.37 -29.15
#